data_AF-A0A9Q8PK60-F1
#
_entry.id   AF-A0A9Q8PK60-F1
#
_cell.length_a   1.000
_cell.length_b   1.000
_cell.length_c   1.000
_cell.angle_alpha   90.00
_cell.angle_beta   90.00
_cell.angle_gamma   90.00
#
_symmetry.space_group_name_H-M   'P 1'
#
loop_
_entity.id
_entity.type
_entity.pdbx_description
1 polymer ?
#
loop_
_entity_poly.entity_id
_entity_poly.type
_entity_poly.pdbx_seq_one_letter_code
_entity_poly.pdbx_strand_id
1 'polypeptide(L)'
;MCAFLTSEEYFGPDADTFSPERFMVLEEDERKRMERNVELAFGSGQWMCVGKTIAFMELFKSVFEEREMGGDCADREILSYGVFLETNLMVIG
;
A
#
# COMPACT_ATOMS: atom_id res chain seq x y z
N MET A 1 0.33 11.26 -13.48
CA MET A 1 0.57 10.40 -12.29
C MET A 1 0.16 11.09 -11.00
N CYS A 2 0.77 12.21 -10.58
CA CYS A 2 0.43 12.84 -9.28
C CYS A 2 -1.03 13.30 -9.14
N ALA A 3 -1.64 13.85 -10.20
CA ALA A 3 -3.03 14.33 -10.15
C ALA A 3 -4.08 13.22 -9.95
N PHE A 4 -3.73 11.96 -10.20
CA PHE A 4 -4.66 10.84 -10.00
C PHE A 4 -4.80 10.49 -8.52
N LEU A 5 -3.68 10.48 -7.78
CA LEU A 5 -3.64 10.14 -6.35
C LEU A 5 -4.26 11.23 -5.46
N THR A 6 -4.46 12.43 -6.00
CA THR A 6 -5.14 13.55 -5.35
C THR A 6 -6.56 13.76 -5.88
N SER A 7 -7.10 12.82 -6.66
CA SER A 7 -8.44 12.94 -7.23
C SER A 7 -9.51 12.70 -6.17
N GLU A 8 -10.33 13.73 -5.93
CA GLU A 8 -11.47 13.63 -5.01
C GLU A 8 -12.49 12.57 -5.45
N GLU A 9 -12.58 12.26 -6.74
CA GLU A 9 -13.46 11.24 -7.29
C GLU A 9 -13.11 9.82 -6.79
N TYR A 10 -11.81 9.54 -6.58
CA TYR A 10 -11.33 8.20 -6.23
C TYR A 10 -10.95 8.05 -4.76
N PHE A 11 -10.56 9.14 -4.10
CA PHE A 11 -10.05 9.13 -2.72
C PHE A 11 -10.93 9.90 -1.73
N GLY A 12 -11.96 10.59 -2.21
CA GLY A 12 -12.89 11.39 -1.40
C GLY A 12 -12.48 12.86 -1.29
N PRO A 13 -13.32 13.69 -0.65
CA PRO A 13 -13.14 15.15 -0.59
C PRO A 13 -11.88 15.61 0.15
N ASP A 14 -11.25 14.71 0.90
CA ASP A 14 -10.03 14.93 1.68
C ASP A 14 -8.81 14.22 1.06
N ALA A 15 -8.82 14.02 -0.27
CA ALA A 15 -7.72 13.39 -1.03
C ALA A 15 -6.36 14.11 -0.88
N ASP A 16 -6.37 15.41 -0.64
CA ASP A 16 -5.15 16.20 -0.41
C ASP A 16 -4.61 16.10 1.03
N THR A 17 -5.34 15.44 1.94
CA THR A 17 -4.95 15.29 3.35
C THR A 17 -4.42 13.89 3.64
N PHE A 18 -3.27 13.82 4.32
CA PHE A 18 -2.71 12.55 4.77
C PHE A 18 -3.51 11.99 5.95
N SER A 19 -4.42 11.05 5.65
CA SER A 19 -5.32 10.40 6.60
C SER A 19 -5.20 8.88 6.51
N PRO A 20 -4.26 8.25 7.24
CA PRO A 20 -4.02 6.81 7.19
C PRO A 20 -5.22 5.98 7.67
N GLU A 21 -6.03 6.52 8.58
CA GLU A 21 -7.27 5.91 9.08
C GLU A 21 -8.29 5.57 7.98
N ARG A 22 -8.22 6.23 6.82
CA ARG A 22 -9.11 5.98 5.68
C ARG A 22 -9.13 4.52 5.27
N PHE A 23 -7.98 3.85 5.25
CA PHE A 23 -7.88 2.45 4.86
C PHE A 23 -8.38 1.47 5.93
N MET A 24 -8.64 1.95 7.16
CA MET A 24 -9.09 1.12 8.28
C MET A 24 -10.60 1.17 8.48
N VAL A 25 -11.22 2.31 8.14
CA VAL A 25 -12.67 2.52 8.33
C VAL A 25 -13.49 1.98 7.16
N LEU A 26 -12.88 1.84 5.97
CA LEU A 26 -13.56 1.33 4.78
C LEU A 26 -13.90 -0.16 4.89
N GLU A 27 -15.07 -0.52 4.33
CA GLU A 27 -15.47 -1.91 4.11
C GLU A 27 -14.46 -2.64 3.22
N GLU A 28 -14.34 -3.97 3.38
CA GLU A 28 -13.27 -4.75 2.76
C GLU A 28 -13.20 -4.60 1.22
N ASP A 29 -14.35 -4.55 0.54
CA ASP A 29 -14.40 -4.41 -0.92
C ASP A 29 -14.01 -3.01 -1.40
N GLU A 30 -14.41 -1.98 -0.67
CA GLU A 30 -14.05 -0.59 -0.96
C GLU A 30 -12.57 -0.33 -0.68
N ARG A 31 -12.07 -0.90 0.43
CA ARG A 31 -10.65 -0.88 0.78
C ARG A 31 -9.82 -1.51 -0.33
N LYS A 32 -10.15 -2.73 -0.76
CA LYS A 32 -9.45 -3.42 -1.87
C LYS A 32 -9.47 -2.60 -3.16
N ARG A 33 -10.55 -1.89 -3.45
CA ARG A 33 -10.63 -1.00 -4.63
C ARG A 33 -9.68 0.18 -4.49
N MET A 34 -9.67 0.83 -3.32
CA MET A 34 -8.82 1.98 -3.06
C MET A 34 -7.33 1.59 -3.07
N GLU A 35 -6.98 0.45 -2.47
CA GLU A 35 -5.62 -0.10 -2.50
C GLU A 35 -5.15 -0.32 -3.94
N ARG A 36 -5.97 -0.93 -4.80
CA ARG A 36 -5.65 -1.06 -6.23
C ARG A 36 -5.42 0.29 -6.93
N ASN A 37 -6.19 1.32 -6.57
CA ASN A 37 -6.00 2.67 -7.13
C ASN A 37 -4.66 3.27 -6.68
N VAL A 38 -4.27 3.08 -5.42
CA VAL A 38 -2.95 3.51 -4.92
C VAL A 38 -1.83 2.77 -5.64
N GLU A 39 -1.99 1.48 -5.89
CA GLU A 39 -0.99 0.67 -6.60
C GLU A 39 -0.72 1.15 -8.02
N LEU A 40 -1.66 1.86 -8.66
CA LEU A 40 -1.43 2.49 -9.97
C LEU A 40 -0.28 3.49 -9.94
N ALA A 41 0.14 4.00 -8.77
CA ALA A 41 1.37 4.78 -8.62
C ALA A 41 2.61 4.02 -9.10
N PHE A 42 2.61 2.69 -8.93
CA PHE A 42 3.63 1.78 -9.45
C PHE A 42 3.33 1.33 -10.88
N GLY A 43 2.34 1.90 -11.57
CA GLY A 43 1.93 1.47 -12.90
C GLY A 43 1.07 0.20 -12.88
N SER A 44 0.65 -0.26 -14.06
CA SER A 44 -0.23 -1.41 -14.22
C SER A 44 0.17 -2.28 -15.41
N GLY A 45 -0.15 -3.58 -15.34
CA GLY A 45 0.12 -4.55 -16.38
C GLY A 45 1.61 -4.63 -16.75
N GLN A 46 1.90 -4.54 -18.05
CA GLN A 46 3.26 -4.63 -18.60
C GLN A 46 4.16 -3.45 -18.22
N TRP A 47 3.57 -2.34 -17.76
CA TRP A 47 4.28 -1.11 -17.36
C TRP A 47 4.34 -0.95 -15.84
N MET A 48 4.12 -2.04 -15.10
CA MET A 48 4.28 -2.03 -13.64
C MET A 48 5.76 -1.89 -13.27
N CYS A 49 6.01 -1.10 -12.23
CA CYS A 49 7.31 -0.90 -11.63
C CYS A 49 7.82 -2.23 -11.06
N VAL A 50 8.92 -2.71 -11.63
CA VAL A 50 9.59 -3.96 -11.21
C VAL A 50 10.02 -3.90 -9.73
N GLY A 51 10.31 -2.69 -9.23
CA GLY A 51 10.73 -2.46 -7.85
C GLY A 51 9.60 -2.39 -6.83
N LYS A 52 8.32 -2.53 -7.21
CA LYS A 52 7.16 -2.40 -6.30
C LYS A 52 7.35 -3.26 -5.04
N THR A 53 7.65 -4.54 -5.21
CA THR A 53 7.82 -5.48 -4.09
C THR A 53 9.00 -5.11 -3.19
N ILE A 54 10.11 -4.64 -3.77
CA ILE A 54 11.31 -4.26 -3.02
C ILE A 54 11.03 -2.98 -2.21
N ALA A 55 10.38 -1.98 -2.82
CA ALA A 55 9.99 -0.75 -2.14
C ALA A 55 9.06 -1.04 -0.95
N PHE A 56 8.07 -1.92 -1.12
CA PHE A 56 7.21 -2.32 0.01
C PHE A 56 7.99 -3.07 1.09
N MET A 57 8.91 -3.98 0.73
CA MET A 57 9.74 -4.69 1.69
C MET A 57 10.58 -3.72 2.55
N GLU A 58 11.21 -2.72 1.93
CA GLU A 58 12.00 -1.72 2.65
C GLU A 58 11.13 -0.86 3.57
N LEU A 59 9.96 -0.41 3.10
CA LEU A 59 9.00 0.35 3.90
C LEU A 59 8.51 -0.43 5.13
N PHE A 60 8.18 -1.71 4.97
CA PHE A 60 7.74 -2.54 6.10
C PHE A 60 8.87 -2.81 7.08
N LYS A 61 10.09 -3.04 6.57
CA LYS A 61 11.26 -3.23 7.41
C LYS A 61 11.56 -1.97 8.24
N SER A 62 11.50 -0.78 7.63
CA SER A 62 11.74 0.47 8.36
C SER A 62 10.69 0.73 9.44
N VAL A 63 9.40 0.47 9.16
CA VAL A 63 8.34 0.63 10.16
C VAL A 63 8.50 -0.36 11.33
N PHE A 64 8.94 -1.58 11.04
CA PHE A 64 9.19 -2.59 12.07
C PHE A 64 10.37 -2.19 12.98
N GLU A 65 11.48 -1.72 12.40
CA GLU A 65 12.65 -1.27 13.16
C GLU A 65 12.35 -0.06 14.05
N GLU A 66 11.51 0.88 13.57
CA GLU A 66 11.09 2.04 14.35
C GLU A 66 10.20 1.67 15.57
N ARG A 67 9.41 0.59 15.45
CA ARG A 67 8.61 0.06 16.57
C ARG A 67 9.49 -0.50 17.70
N GLU A 68 10.59 -1.17 17.34
CA GLU A 68 11.55 -1.71 18.31
C GLU A 68 12.34 -0.61 19.06
N MET A 69 12.49 0.57 18.44
CA MET A 69 13.14 1.75 19.04
C MET A 69 12.22 2.57 19.96
N GLY A 70 10.97 2.12 20.19
CA GLY A 70 10.04 2.77 21.12
C GLY A 70 9.29 3.97 20.54
N GLY A 71 9.08 4.03 19.22
CA GLY A 71 8.21 5.03 18.61
C GLY A 71 6.74 4.82 18.99
N ASP A 72 6.05 5.90 19.38
CA ASP A 72 4.64 5.95 19.84
C ASP A 72 3.59 5.61 18.74
N CYS A 73 3.96 4.92 17.66
CA CYS A 73 2.97 4.38 16.71
C CYS A 73 2.34 3.11 17.29
N ALA A 74 1.55 3.29 18.35
CA ALA A 74 0.91 2.23 19.12
C ALA A 74 0.00 1.37 18.23
N ASP A 75 0.24 0.06 18.30
CA ASP A 75 -0.71 -1.05 18.09
C ASP A 75 -1.64 -0.96 16.88
N ARG A 76 -1.09 -0.57 15.72
CA ARG A 76 -1.75 -0.85 14.43
C ARG A 76 -1.34 -2.23 13.94
N GLU A 77 -2.33 -3.09 13.75
CA GLU A 77 -2.17 -4.35 13.05
C GLU A 77 -1.77 -4.00 11.61
N ILE A 78 -0.47 -4.10 11.32
CA ILE A 78 0.01 -4.09 9.94
C ILE A 78 -0.59 -5.36 9.35
N LEU A 79 -1.71 -5.24 8.64
CA LEU A 79 -2.21 -6.26 7.74
C LEU A 79 -1.08 -6.48 6.72
N SER A 80 -0.19 -7.40 7.07
CA SER A 80 0.93 -7.78 6.23
C SER A 80 0.29 -8.28 4.95
N TYR A 81 0.35 -7.46 3.91
CA TYR A 81 0.23 -7.94 2.54
C TYR A 81 1.25 -9.06 2.43
N GLY A 82 0.72 -10.29 2.43
CA GLY A 82 1.40 -11.49 2.89
C GLY A 82 2.84 -11.56 2.40
N VAL A 83 3.73 -11.83 3.34
CA VAL A 83 5.17 -11.99 3.18
C VAL A 83 5.62 -12.84 1.97
N PHE A 84 4.75 -13.61 1.26
CA PHE A 84 5.13 -14.37 0.04
C PHE A 84 3.94 -14.81 -0.88
N LEU A 85 3.02 -13.96 -1.34
CA LEU A 85 1.92 -14.43 -2.23
C LEU A 85 1.73 -13.64 -3.53
N GLU A 86 2.74 -13.70 -4.42
CA GLU A 86 2.45 -14.08 -5.80
C GLU A 86 2.81 -15.55 -5.97
N THR A 87 1.80 -16.42 -5.96
CA THR A 87 1.94 -17.86 -6.28
C THR A 87 2.35 -18.13 -7.73
N ASN A 88 2.63 -17.09 -8.52
CA ASN A 88 3.02 -17.18 -9.93
C ASN A 88 4.46 -16.74 -10.23
N LEU A 89 5.30 -16.53 -9.21
CA LEU A 89 6.75 -16.51 -9.42
C LEU A 89 7.34 -17.95 -9.45
N MET A 90 6.66 -18.90 -10.09
CA MET A 90 7.33 -20.09 -10.62
C MET A 90 8.05 -19.66 -11.89
N VAL A 91 9.32 -19.32 -11.74
CA VAL A 91 10.28 -19.28 -12.84
C VAL A 91 10.22 -20.67 -13.48
N ILE A 92 9.68 -20.73 -14.70
CA ILE A 92 9.79 -21.89 -15.58
C ILE A 92 11.28 -22.21 -15.70
N GLY A 93 11.67 -23.36 -15.16
CA GLY A 93 12.97 -24.00 -15.31
C GLY A 93 12.76 -25.50 -15.38
#